data_AF-A0A1B6F4F3-F1
#
_entry.id   AF-A0A1B6F4F3-F1
#
_cell.length_a   1.000
_cell.length_b   1.000
_cell.length_c   1.000
_cell.angle_alpha   90.00
_cell.angle_beta   90.00
_cell.angle_gamma   90.00
#
_symmetry.space_group_name_H-M   'P 1'
#
loop_
_entity.id
_entity.type
_entity.pdbx_description
1 polymer ?
#
loop_
_entity_poly.entity_id
_entity_poly.type
_entity_poly.pdbx_seq_one_letter_code
_entity_poly.pdbx_strand_id
1 'polypeptide(L)'
;EQGYTGDPFAGCRQIQEIPPTEGPRQPCNPSPCGANAVCKERNGAGSCVCLPEYFGDPYTGCRPECVTNSDCDRSKACVNNKCRDPCPGTCGLNAECRVINHAPSCSCLPGFTGEPMSACHRPPPETVVPLNPCEPSPCGPYSVCRAVNGHAVCSCQPNYIGSPPSCRPECMVSADCAQDKACINQKCADPCPGTCGLNARCQVV
;
A
#
# COMPACT_ATOMS: atom_id res chain seq x y z
N GLU A 1 -77.07 35.35 -41.73
CA GLU A 1 -76.55 36.06 -40.55
C GLU A 1 -76.23 35.03 -39.48
N GLN A 2 -74.93 34.76 -39.26
CA GLN A 2 -74.46 33.76 -38.29
C GLN A 2 -74.31 34.47 -36.93
N GLY A 3 -74.76 33.85 -35.83
CA GLY A 3 -74.55 34.38 -34.47
C GLY A 3 -75.80 34.61 -33.62
N TYR A 4 -76.98 34.17 -34.07
CA TYR A 4 -78.21 34.21 -33.30
C TYR A 4 -78.76 32.79 -33.09
N THR A 5 -79.27 32.52 -31.89
CA THR A 5 -79.92 31.26 -31.52
C THR A 5 -81.27 31.58 -30.87
N GLY A 6 -82.28 30.75 -31.09
CA GLY A 6 -83.64 30.99 -30.60
C GLY A 6 -84.64 30.12 -31.35
N ASP A 7 -85.90 30.13 -30.91
CA ASP A 7 -86.98 29.46 -31.63
C ASP A 7 -87.78 30.45 -32.52
N PRO A 8 -88.50 29.97 -33.53
CA PRO A 8 -89.21 30.83 -34.49
C PRO A 8 -90.38 31.63 -33.91
N PHE A 9 -90.86 31.32 -32.70
CA PHE A 9 -92.08 31.88 -32.09
C PHE A 9 -91.78 32.82 -30.91
N ALA A 10 -90.64 32.65 -30.23
CA ALA A 10 -90.19 33.46 -29.10
C ALA A 10 -89.12 34.50 -29.46
N GLY A 11 -88.54 34.43 -30.67
CA GLY A 11 -87.57 35.38 -31.19
C GLY A 11 -86.11 34.94 -31.02
N CYS A 12 -85.24 35.50 -31.86
CA CYS A 12 -83.80 35.20 -31.88
C CYS A 12 -83.05 36.01 -30.82
N ARG A 13 -82.18 35.35 -30.03
CA ARG A 13 -81.21 36.02 -29.16
C ARG A 13 -79.79 35.87 -29.69
N GLN A 14 -78.97 36.89 -29.49
CA GLN A 14 -77.56 36.85 -29.88
C GLN A 14 -76.82 35.80 -29.03
N ILE A 15 -76.01 34.96 -29.67
CA ILE A 15 -75.14 34.02 -28.96
C ILE A 15 -74.08 34.87 -28.25
N GLN A 16 -74.21 35.02 -26.94
CA GLN A 16 -73.14 35.55 -26.10
C GLN A 16 -72.03 34.50 -26.07
N GLU A 17 -70.96 34.72 -26.82
CA GLU A 17 -69.70 34.02 -26.61
C GLU A 17 -69.17 34.45 -25.23
N ILE A 18 -69.49 33.66 -24.21
CA ILE A 18 -68.85 33.80 -22.90
C ILE A 18 -67.38 33.49 -23.17
N PRO A 19 -66.43 34.43 -22.98
CA PRO A 19 -65.02 34.10 -23.07
C PRO A 19 -64.78 32.92 -22.13
N PRO A 20 -64.08 31.86 -22.57
CA PRO A 20 -63.88 30.69 -21.73
C PRO A 20 -63.31 31.19 -20.41
N THR A 21 -64.06 31.00 -19.32
CA THR A 21 -63.60 31.31 -17.98
C THR A 21 -62.38 30.41 -17.76
N GLU A 22 -61.19 30.95 -17.97
CA GLU A 22 -59.96 30.21 -17.71
C GLU A 22 -60.01 29.82 -16.23
N GLY A 23 -60.15 28.51 -16.00
CA GLY A 23 -60.08 27.97 -14.65
C GLY A 23 -58.78 28.39 -13.96
N PRO A 24 -58.70 28.28 -12.63
CA PRO A 24 -57.49 28.64 -11.90
C PRO A 24 -56.28 27.92 -12.51
N ARG A 25 -55.43 28.68 -13.22
CA ARG A 25 -54.20 28.16 -13.83
C ARG A 25 -53.31 27.71 -12.69
N GLN A 26 -53.17 26.42 -12.49
CA GLN A 26 -52.30 25.87 -11.43
C GLN A 26 -50.84 26.03 -11.86
N PRO A 27 -50.05 26.96 -11.28
CA PRO A 27 -48.74 27.33 -11.84
C PRO A 27 -47.68 26.22 -11.73
N CYS A 28 -47.94 25.20 -10.93
CA CYS A 28 -47.07 24.05 -10.71
C CYS A 28 -47.60 22.73 -11.30
N ASN A 29 -48.66 22.76 -12.13
CA ASN A 29 -49.24 21.56 -12.73
C ASN A 29 -49.57 21.76 -14.23
N PRO A 30 -48.74 21.23 -15.16
CA PRO A 30 -47.50 20.49 -14.91
C PRO A 30 -46.38 21.39 -14.34
N SER A 31 -45.42 20.81 -13.63
CA SER A 31 -44.32 21.58 -13.02
C SER A 31 -43.45 22.26 -14.10
N PRO A 32 -43.22 23.58 -14.02
CA PRO A 32 -42.32 24.29 -14.93
C PRO A 32 -40.83 24.14 -14.55
N CYS A 33 -40.51 23.41 -13.48
CA CYS A 33 -39.15 23.31 -12.95
C CYS A 33 -38.36 22.15 -13.56
N GLY A 34 -37.05 22.31 -13.64
CA GLY A 34 -36.12 21.28 -14.09
C GLY A 34 -35.93 20.14 -13.09
N ALA A 35 -35.10 19.16 -13.44
CA ALA A 35 -34.80 18.02 -12.58
C ALA A 35 -34.22 18.46 -11.22
N ASN A 36 -34.57 17.73 -10.14
CA ASN A 36 -34.14 18.01 -8.77
C ASN A 36 -34.51 19.41 -8.24
N ALA A 37 -35.56 20.02 -8.78
CA ALA A 37 -36.14 21.27 -8.30
C ALA A 37 -37.61 21.07 -7.90
N VAL A 38 -38.07 21.88 -6.94
CA VAL A 38 -39.46 21.90 -6.48
C VAL A 38 -40.13 23.22 -6.88
N CYS A 39 -41.35 23.11 -7.41
CA CYS A 39 -42.18 24.26 -7.73
C CYS A 39 -42.91 24.76 -6.48
N LYS A 40 -42.81 26.05 -6.20
CA LYS A 40 -43.57 26.74 -5.15
C LYS A 40 -44.34 27.89 -5.78
N GLU A 41 -45.63 28.00 -5.48
CA GLU A 41 -46.42 29.12 -5.96
C GLU A 41 -46.04 30.42 -5.23
N ARG A 42 -45.79 31.48 -6.00
CA ARG A 42 -45.51 32.83 -5.47
C ARG A 42 -46.17 33.86 -6.37
N ASN A 43 -47.12 34.63 -5.82
CA ASN A 43 -47.87 35.66 -6.53
C ASN A 43 -48.59 35.17 -7.81
N GLY A 44 -49.18 33.95 -7.77
CA GLY A 44 -49.88 33.37 -8.92
C GLY A 44 -48.97 32.84 -10.04
N ALA A 45 -47.65 32.78 -9.81
CA ALA A 45 -46.67 32.19 -10.72
C ALA A 45 -45.89 31.06 -10.03
N GLY A 46 -45.42 30.08 -10.82
CA GLY A 46 -44.56 29.00 -10.34
C GLY A 46 -43.12 29.48 -10.15
N SER A 47 -42.60 29.36 -8.93
CA SER A 47 -41.21 29.67 -8.59
C SER A 47 -40.44 28.38 -8.31
N CYS A 48 -39.35 28.17 -9.03
CA CYS A 48 -38.55 26.96 -8.91
C CYS A 48 -37.39 27.17 -7.94
N VAL A 49 -37.19 26.21 -7.05
CA VAL A 49 -36.03 26.17 -6.14
C VAL A 49 -35.41 24.78 -6.14
N CYS A 50 -34.08 24.69 -6.10
CA CYS A 50 -33.41 23.40 -6.00
C CYS A 50 -33.80 22.70 -4.69
N LEU A 51 -33.84 21.37 -4.73
CA LEU A 51 -33.89 20.57 -3.51
C LEU A 51 -32.66 20.85 -2.64
N PRO A 52 -32.72 20.63 -1.32
CA PRO A 52 -31.57 20.81 -0.44
C PRO A 52 -30.35 20.05 -0.95
N GLU A 53 -29.17 20.69 -0.90
CA GLU A 53 -27.88 20.14 -1.37
C GLU A 53 -27.73 19.98 -2.89
N TYR A 54 -28.68 20.47 -3.68
CA TYR A 54 -28.55 20.59 -5.12
C TYR A 54 -28.30 22.04 -5.52
N PHE A 55 -27.48 22.25 -6.54
CA PHE A 55 -27.01 23.55 -6.99
C PHE A 55 -27.20 23.70 -8.50
N GLY A 56 -27.35 24.94 -8.97
CA GLY A 56 -27.56 25.26 -10.37
C GLY A 56 -28.81 26.11 -10.60
N ASP A 57 -29.36 26.01 -11.80
CA ASP A 57 -30.57 26.74 -12.19
C ASP A 57 -31.81 25.84 -11.97
N PRO A 58 -32.73 26.19 -11.05
CA PRO A 58 -33.95 25.42 -10.80
C PRO A 58 -34.89 25.28 -12.00
N TYR A 59 -34.81 26.19 -12.98
CA TYR A 59 -35.67 26.15 -14.17
C TYR A 59 -35.11 25.20 -15.25
N THR A 60 -33.79 25.03 -15.30
CA THR A 60 -33.14 24.12 -16.26
C THR A 60 -32.88 22.74 -15.64
N GLY A 61 -32.47 22.70 -14.38
CA GLY A 61 -32.17 21.50 -13.62
C GLY A 61 -31.05 21.74 -12.61
N CYS A 62 -31.21 21.15 -11.42
CA CYS A 62 -30.22 21.21 -10.37
C CYS A 62 -29.38 19.93 -10.35
N ARG A 63 -28.07 20.10 -10.09
CA ARG A 63 -27.11 19.00 -9.97
C ARG A 63 -26.59 18.89 -8.53
N PRO A 64 -26.19 17.70 -8.08
CA PRO A 64 -25.50 17.56 -6.80
C PRO A 64 -24.14 18.27 -6.81
N GLU A 65 -23.49 18.34 -5.64
CA GLU A 65 -22.13 18.86 -5.51
C GLU A 65 -21.13 18.07 -6.37
N CYS A 66 -21.24 16.74 -6.39
CA CYS A 66 -20.41 15.86 -7.22
C CYS A 66 -21.20 14.67 -7.74
N VAL A 67 -20.75 14.09 -8.85
CA VAL A 67 -21.21 12.79 -9.39
C VAL A 67 -20.03 11.82 -9.46
N THR A 68 -18.82 12.34 -9.64
CA THR A 68 -17.58 11.58 -9.71
C THR A 68 -16.53 12.17 -8.78
N ASN A 69 -15.51 11.37 -8.44
CA ASN A 69 -14.41 11.84 -7.61
C ASN A 69 -13.69 13.06 -8.20
N SER A 70 -13.58 13.13 -9.52
CA SER A 70 -12.92 14.23 -10.25
C SER A 70 -13.63 15.58 -10.10
N ASP A 71 -14.89 15.61 -9.65
CA ASP A 71 -15.63 16.84 -9.36
C ASP A 71 -15.18 17.48 -8.03
N CYS A 72 -14.48 16.71 -7.19
CA CYS A 72 -14.00 17.14 -5.88
C CYS A 72 -12.53 17.57 -5.91
N ASP A 73 -12.10 18.31 -4.89
CA ASP A 73 -10.68 18.51 -4.61
C ASP A 73 -9.95 17.18 -4.45
N ARG A 74 -8.64 17.15 -4.76
CA ARG A 74 -7.80 15.94 -4.66
C ARG A 74 -7.77 15.31 -3.26
N SER A 75 -8.05 16.10 -2.22
CA SER A 75 -8.12 15.67 -0.82
C SER A 75 -9.50 15.16 -0.38
N LYS A 76 -10.49 15.12 -1.28
CA LYS A 76 -11.87 14.69 -0.98
C LYS A 76 -12.30 13.60 -1.96
N ALA A 77 -13.34 12.87 -1.65
CA ALA A 77 -13.97 11.90 -2.53
C ALA A 77 -15.47 12.20 -2.66
N CYS A 78 -16.06 11.79 -3.77
CA CYS A 78 -17.50 11.92 -3.96
C CYS A 78 -18.22 10.77 -3.24
N VAL A 79 -18.85 11.09 -2.11
CA VAL A 79 -19.57 10.14 -1.27
C VAL A 79 -20.99 10.65 -1.06
N ASN A 80 -21.98 9.88 -1.52
CA ASN A 80 -23.40 10.26 -1.48
C ASN A 80 -23.64 11.66 -2.08
N ASN A 81 -23.11 11.89 -3.29
CA ASN A 81 -23.27 13.14 -4.04
C ASN A 81 -22.67 14.39 -3.36
N LYS A 82 -21.75 14.19 -2.41
CA LYS A 82 -21.02 15.26 -1.71
C LYS A 82 -19.52 15.02 -1.66
N CYS A 83 -18.74 16.09 -1.71
CA CYS A 83 -17.30 16.01 -1.58
C CYS A 83 -16.91 15.95 -0.09
N ARG A 84 -16.50 14.75 0.35
CA ARG A 84 -16.14 14.48 1.76
C ARG A 84 -14.73 13.95 1.87
N ASP A 85 -14.10 14.17 3.02
CA ASP A 85 -12.84 13.52 3.37
C ASP A 85 -13.11 12.01 3.62
N PRO A 86 -12.47 11.09 2.88
CA PRO A 86 -12.62 9.65 3.08
C PRO A 86 -11.79 9.08 4.26
N CYS A 87 -10.99 9.89 4.96
CA CYS A 87 -10.13 9.41 6.04
C CYS A 87 -10.82 9.04 7.36
N PRO A 88 -11.84 9.78 7.85
CA PRO A 88 -12.44 9.51 9.15
C PRO A 88 -12.99 8.07 9.25
N GLY A 89 -12.41 7.28 10.16
CA GLY A 89 -12.83 5.89 10.42
C GLY A 89 -12.22 4.83 9.50
N THR A 90 -11.30 5.19 8.60
CA THR A 90 -10.73 4.24 7.62
C THR A 90 -9.46 3.55 8.08
N CYS A 91 -8.57 4.25 8.79
CA CYS A 91 -7.29 3.70 9.24
C CYS A 91 -7.35 3.18 10.68
N GLY A 92 -6.46 2.23 10.99
CA GLY A 92 -6.34 1.60 12.29
C GLY A 92 -5.72 2.51 13.36
N LEU A 93 -5.63 1.98 14.58
CA LEU A 93 -5.01 2.70 15.70
C LEU A 93 -3.52 2.98 15.43
N ASN A 94 -3.03 4.17 15.81
CA ASN A 94 -1.65 4.62 15.58
C ASN A 94 -1.23 4.66 14.10
N ALA A 95 -2.19 4.79 13.18
CA ALA A 95 -1.95 5.04 11.77
C ALA A 95 -2.37 6.47 11.39
N GLU A 96 -1.62 7.07 10.47
CA GLU A 96 -1.96 8.31 9.80
C GLU A 96 -2.74 7.99 8.51
N CYS A 97 -3.80 8.75 8.26
CA CYS A 97 -4.54 8.69 7.00
C CYS A 97 -4.18 9.87 6.11
N ARG A 98 -3.91 9.60 4.83
CA ARG A 98 -3.72 10.62 3.80
C ARG A 98 -4.57 10.27 2.59
N VAL A 99 -5.17 11.28 1.97
CA VAL A 99 -5.98 11.08 0.75
C VAL A 99 -5.07 11.17 -0.47
N ILE A 100 -5.02 10.09 -1.25
CA ILE A 100 -4.26 9.98 -2.50
C ILE A 100 -5.24 9.60 -3.60
N ASN A 101 -5.40 10.45 -4.63
CA ASN A 101 -6.31 10.22 -5.75
C ASN A 101 -7.76 9.93 -5.30
N HIS A 102 -8.30 10.75 -4.39
CA HIS A 102 -9.64 10.58 -3.80
C HIS A 102 -9.84 9.28 -3.00
N ALA A 103 -8.77 8.53 -2.72
CA ALA A 103 -8.80 7.32 -1.92
C ALA A 103 -7.99 7.49 -0.62
N PRO A 104 -8.44 6.93 0.51
CA PRO A 104 -7.68 6.95 1.74
C PRO A 104 -6.49 6.00 1.65
N SER A 105 -5.33 6.45 2.11
CA SER A 105 -4.09 5.70 2.22
C SER A 105 -3.61 5.76 3.68
N CYS A 106 -3.40 4.59 4.27
CA CYS A 106 -3.03 4.45 5.67
C CYS A 106 -1.55 4.10 5.79
N SER A 107 -0.84 4.77 6.70
CA SER A 107 0.55 4.46 7.05
C SER A 107 0.74 4.52 8.56
N CYS A 108 1.55 3.63 9.14
CA CYS A 108 1.86 3.71 10.57
C CYS A 108 2.57 5.03 10.91
N LEU A 109 2.24 5.59 12.08
CA LEU A 109 2.94 6.75 12.60
C LEU A 109 4.44 6.46 12.79
N PRO A 110 5.30 7.49 12.74
CA PRO A 110 6.73 7.32 12.99
C PRO A 110 7.00 6.58 14.31
N GLY A 111 7.82 5.52 14.25
CA GLY A 111 8.14 4.67 15.40
C GLY A 111 7.14 3.57 15.72
N PHE A 112 6.12 3.37 14.88
CA PHE A 112 5.20 2.23 14.97
C PHE A 112 5.37 1.31 13.75
N THR A 113 5.03 0.04 13.93
CA THR A 113 5.04 -1.01 12.90
C THR A 113 3.76 -1.83 12.94
N GLY A 114 3.50 -2.65 11.92
CA GLY A 114 2.29 -3.47 11.81
C GLY A 114 1.43 -3.12 10.60
N GLU A 115 0.12 -3.37 10.70
CA GLU A 115 -0.84 -3.19 9.62
C GLU A 115 -1.59 -1.85 9.77
N PRO A 116 -1.38 -0.86 8.88
CA PRO A 116 -1.98 0.47 9.01
C PRO A 116 -3.51 0.52 8.94
N MET A 117 -4.15 -0.47 8.31
CA MET A 117 -5.61 -0.57 8.25
C MET A 117 -6.21 -1.17 9.52
N SER A 118 -5.45 -2.01 10.23
CA SER A 118 -5.90 -2.73 11.42
C SER A 118 -5.46 -2.01 12.69
N ALA A 119 -4.15 -2.01 12.94
CA ALA A 119 -3.51 -1.33 14.07
C ALA A 119 -1.98 -1.36 13.91
N CYS A 120 -1.35 -0.24 14.27
CA CYS A 120 0.09 -0.16 14.43
C CYS A 120 0.46 -0.22 15.92
N HIS A 121 1.59 -0.85 16.20
CA HIS A 121 2.13 -1.07 17.54
C HIS A 121 3.60 -0.67 17.60
N ARG A 122 4.10 -0.37 18.80
CA ARG A 122 5.54 -0.08 18.94
C ARG A 122 6.33 -1.36 18.65
N PRO A 123 7.43 -1.26 17.88
CA PRO A 123 8.31 -2.40 17.71
C PRO A 123 8.85 -2.83 19.08
N PRO A 124 9.12 -4.13 19.26
CA PRO A 124 9.79 -4.59 20.48
C PRO A 124 11.13 -3.87 20.63
N PRO A 125 11.58 -3.61 21.88
CA PRO A 125 12.89 -3.04 22.10
C PRO A 125 13.94 -3.93 21.41
N GLU A 126 14.85 -3.30 20.67
CA GLU A 126 15.95 -4.00 20.02
C GLU A 126 16.75 -4.71 21.11
N THR A 127 16.59 -6.03 21.20
CA THR A 127 17.47 -6.83 22.02
C THR A 127 18.81 -6.83 21.31
N VAL A 128 19.80 -6.21 21.94
CA VAL A 128 21.20 -6.34 21.53
C VAL A 128 21.57 -7.79 21.81
N VAL A 129 21.26 -8.69 20.87
CA VAL A 129 21.75 -10.05 20.92
C VAL A 129 23.27 -9.89 20.84
N PRO A 130 24.06 -10.38 21.81
CA PRO A 130 25.50 -10.34 21.71
C PRO A 130 25.86 -11.10 20.43
N LEU A 131 26.24 -10.38 19.37
CA LEU A 131 26.68 -11.00 18.14
C LEU A 131 27.91 -11.83 18.50
N ASN A 132 27.81 -13.14 18.30
CA ASN A 132 28.95 -14.01 18.45
C ASN A 132 29.99 -13.60 17.40
N PRO A 133 31.17 -13.07 17.79
CA PRO A 133 32.15 -12.57 16.83
C PRO A 133 32.75 -13.69 15.97
N CYS A 134 32.50 -14.95 16.30
CA CYS A 134 32.88 -16.13 15.52
C CYS A 134 31.79 -16.63 14.55
N GLU A 135 30.65 -15.94 14.41
CA GLU A 135 29.56 -16.32 13.51
C GLU A 135 29.10 -15.15 12.61
N PRO A 136 29.41 -15.19 11.29
CA PRO A 136 30.29 -16.15 10.61
C PRO A 136 31.76 -15.96 11.04
N SER A 137 32.55 -17.05 11.05
CA SER A 137 33.93 -17.00 11.53
C SER A 137 34.80 -16.09 10.66
N PRO A 138 35.45 -15.05 11.23
CA PRO A 138 36.39 -14.21 10.52
C PRO A 138 37.77 -14.88 10.35
N CYS A 139 38.00 -16.01 11.00
CA CYS A 139 39.25 -16.75 10.90
C CYS A 139 39.33 -17.52 9.57
N GLY A 140 40.51 -17.52 8.96
CA GLY A 140 40.77 -18.25 7.72
C GLY A 140 40.78 -19.78 7.88
N PRO A 141 40.98 -20.53 6.78
CA PRO A 141 41.07 -21.99 6.80
C PRO A 141 42.10 -22.50 7.82
N TYR A 142 41.85 -23.69 8.35
CA TYR A 142 42.71 -24.36 9.34
C TYR A 142 42.96 -23.54 10.62
N SER A 143 42.13 -22.55 10.88
CA SER A 143 42.12 -21.76 12.11
C SER A 143 40.90 -22.15 12.96
N VAL A 144 41.01 -21.93 14.27
CA VAL A 144 39.89 -22.01 15.22
C VAL A 144 39.61 -20.62 15.76
N CYS A 145 38.34 -20.24 15.81
CA CYS A 145 37.88 -18.98 16.38
C CYS A 145 37.47 -19.18 17.84
N ARG A 146 37.90 -18.28 18.73
CA ARG A 146 37.43 -18.20 20.11
C ARG A 146 37.03 -16.77 20.44
N ALA A 147 35.82 -16.60 20.98
CA ALA A 147 35.36 -15.32 21.50
C ALA A 147 36.05 -15.02 22.84
N VAL A 148 36.83 -13.94 22.91
CA VAL A 148 37.48 -13.46 24.14
C VAL A 148 37.13 -11.98 24.30
N ASN A 149 36.47 -11.61 25.39
CA ASN A 149 36.03 -10.23 25.68
C ASN A 149 35.21 -9.59 24.53
N GLY A 150 34.37 -10.37 23.85
CA GLY A 150 33.54 -9.87 22.74
C GLY A 150 34.28 -9.73 21.40
N HIS A 151 35.56 -10.13 21.31
CA HIS A 151 36.33 -10.14 20.08
C HIS A 151 36.62 -11.56 19.59
N ALA A 152 36.69 -11.75 18.27
CA ALA A 152 37.15 -12.98 17.66
C ALA A 152 38.67 -13.07 17.77
N VAL A 153 39.16 -14.09 18.46
CA VAL A 153 40.59 -14.44 18.52
C VAL A 153 40.79 -15.72 17.72
N CYS A 154 41.65 -15.64 16.71
CA CYS A 154 41.98 -16.77 15.84
C CYS A 154 43.29 -17.42 16.29
N SER A 155 43.35 -18.75 16.23
CA SER A 155 44.60 -19.52 16.37
C SER A 155 44.63 -20.65 15.36
N CYS A 156 45.81 -21.09 14.90
CA CYS A 156 45.90 -22.27 14.04
C CYS A 156 45.44 -23.52 14.79
N GLN A 157 44.81 -24.45 14.07
CA GLN A 157 44.50 -25.78 14.60
C GLN A 157 45.79 -26.54 14.93
N PRO A 158 45.73 -27.56 15.82
CA PRO A 158 46.90 -28.38 16.12
C PRO A 158 47.54 -28.96 14.84
N ASN A 159 48.87 -28.89 14.73
CA ASN A 159 49.67 -29.32 13.58
C ASN A 159 49.63 -28.43 12.33
N TYR A 160 48.89 -27.31 12.35
CA TYR A 160 49.01 -26.29 11.30
C TYR A 160 50.01 -25.22 11.71
N ILE A 161 50.81 -24.75 10.74
CA ILE A 161 51.87 -23.77 10.93
C ILE A 161 51.46 -22.40 10.38
N GLY A 162 52.10 -21.35 10.89
CA GLY A 162 51.88 -19.97 10.47
C GLY A 162 51.04 -19.17 11.46
N SER A 163 50.33 -18.17 10.96
CA SER A 163 49.45 -17.32 11.76
C SER A 163 48.12 -17.11 11.02
N PRO A 164 46.97 -17.16 11.71
CA PRO A 164 45.68 -16.89 11.09
C PRO A 164 45.68 -15.51 10.40
N PRO A 165 44.96 -15.36 9.26
CA PRO A 165 44.12 -16.34 8.58
C PRO A 165 44.89 -17.34 7.68
N SER A 166 46.22 -17.23 7.61
CA SER A 166 47.07 -17.97 6.68
C SER A 166 47.69 -19.23 7.30
N CYS A 167 46.95 -19.91 8.17
CA CYS A 167 47.37 -21.22 8.67
C CYS A 167 47.45 -22.22 7.52
N ARG A 168 48.52 -23.01 7.47
CA ARG A 168 48.75 -24.00 6.42
C ARG A 168 49.35 -25.28 6.99
N PRO A 169 49.17 -26.43 6.33
CA PRO A 169 49.84 -27.64 6.74
C PRO A 169 51.37 -27.53 6.58
N GLU A 170 52.11 -28.47 7.18
CA GLU A 170 53.56 -28.55 7.04
C GLU A 170 53.96 -28.75 5.57
N CYS A 171 53.19 -29.57 4.84
CA CYS A 171 53.36 -29.83 3.42
C CYS A 171 52.00 -29.99 2.72
N MET A 172 51.95 -29.63 1.44
CA MET A 172 50.85 -29.95 0.52
C MET A 172 51.28 -31.00 -0.51
N VAL A 173 52.57 -30.98 -0.88
CA VAL A 173 53.19 -31.95 -1.80
C VAL A 173 54.50 -32.44 -1.21
N SER A 174 54.95 -33.64 -1.60
CA SER A 174 56.23 -34.20 -1.11
C SER A 174 57.45 -33.33 -1.45
N ALA A 175 57.35 -32.48 -2.47
CA ALA A 175 58.40 -31.51 -2.82
C ALA A 175 58.57 -30.37 -1.80
N ASP A 176 57.59 -30.17 -0.90
CA ASP A 176 57.71 -29.21 0.21
C ASP A 176 58.57 -29.76 1.36
N CYS A 177 58.83 -31.07 1.36
CA CYS A 177 59.61 -31.76 2.37
C CYS A 177 61.09 -31.88 1.98
N ALA A 178 61.93 -32.18 2.96
CA ALA A 178 63.33 -32.56 2.70
C ALA A 178 63.38 -33.82 1.81
N GLN A 179 64.50 -34.01 1.10
CA GLN A 179 64.66 -35.08 0.10
C GLN A 179 64.45 -36.49 0.68
N ASP A 180 64.70 -36.67 1.97
CA ASP A 180 64.52 -37.92 2.71
C ASP A 180 63.08 -38.14 3.25
N LYS A 181 62.13 -37.25 2.90
CA LYS A 181 60.77 -37.27 3.43
C LYS A 181 59.72 -37.11 2.32
N ALA A 182 58.52 -37.58 2.61
CA ALA A 182 57.35 -37.40 1.77
C ALA A 182 56.23 -36.71 2.54
N CYS A 183 55.30 -36.07 1.82
CA CYS A 183 54.13 -35.48 2.44
C CYS A 183 53.07 -36.57 2.67
N ILE A 184 52.92 -36.97 3.94
CA ILE A 184 51.99 -38.02 4.37
C ILE A 184 51.05 -37.40 5.40
N ASN A 185 49.75 -37.38 5.10
CA ASN A 185 48.73 -36.75 5.97
C ASN A 185 49.08 -35.31 6.38
N GLN A 186 49.50 -34.47 5.42
CA GLN A 186 49.85 -33.06 5.64
C GLN A 186 51.07 -32.82 6.56
N LYS A 187 51.86 -33.87 6.84
CA LYS A 187 53.15 -33.79 7.54
C LYS A 187 54.29 -34.40 6.74
N CYS A 188 55.50 -33.87 6.93
CA CYS A 188 56.70 -34.44 6.33
C CYS A 188 57.18 -35.63 7.16
N ALA A 189 56.95 -36.84 6.64
CA ALA A 189 57.29 -38.10 7.30
C ALA A 189 58.10 -39.02 6.38
N ASP A 190 58.76 -39.99 6.98
CA ASP A 190 59.48 -41.05 6.25
C ASP A 190 58.45 -41.91 5.46
N PRO A 191 58.59 -42.05 4.13
CA PRO A 191 57.72 -42.91 3.32
C PRO A 191 58.02 -44.42 3.43
N CYS A 192 59.12 -44.82 4.07
CA CYS A 192 59.54 -46.22 4.14
C CYS A 192 58.72 -47.17 5.03
N PRO A 193 58.15 -46.74 6.18
CA PRO A 193 57.36 -47.62 7.03
C PRO A 193 56.15 -48.21 6.29
N GLY A 194 56.12 -49.54 6.12
CA GLY A 194 54.98 -50.27 5.56
C GLY A 194 54.88 -50.31 4.03
N THR A 195 55.84 -49.75 3.29
CA THR A 195 55.83 -49.75 1.81
C THR A 195 56.60 -50.93 1.19
N CYS A 196 57.57 -51.50 1.91
CA CYS A 196 58.39 -52.62 1.45
C CYS A 196 57.94 -53.96 2.06
N GLY A 197 58.09 -55.07 1.31
CA GLY A 197 57.78 -56.43 1.76
C GLY A 197 58.78 -57.01 2.77
N LEU A 198 58.49 -58.20 3.31
CA LEU A 198 59.37 -58.93 4.23
C LEU A 198 60.78 -59.07 3.62
N ASN A 199 61.79 -58.59 4.34
CA ASN A 199 63.22 -58.55 3.96
C ASN A 199 63.62 -57.58 2.85
N ALA A 200 62.74 -56.65 2.44
CA ALA A 200 63.13 -55.56 1.54
C ALA A 200 63.63 -54.33 2.32
N ARG A 201 64.76 -53.76 1.90
CA ARG A 201 65.32 -52.52 2.46
C ARG A 201 64.73 -51.33 1.71
N CYS A 202 63.95 -50.51 2.40
CA CYS A 202 63.58 -49.19 1.90
C CYS A 202 64.73 -48.21 2.13
N GLN A 203 65.03 -47.39 1.13
CA GLN A 203 65.95 -46.27 1.25
C GLN A 203 65.38 -45.10 0.45
N VAL A 204 65.16 -43.97 1.12
CA VAL A 204 64.84 -42.71 0.47
C VAL A 204 66.14 -42.16 -0.13
N VAL A 205 66.11 -41.81 -1.42
CA VAL A 205 67.29 -41.41 -2.22
C VAL A 205 67.10 -40.02 -2.79
#